data_AF-A0A8T5ID77-F1
#
_entry.id   AF-A0A8T5ID77-F1
#
_cell.length_a   1.000
_cell.length_b   1.000
_cell.length_c   1.000
_cell.angle_alpha   90.00
_cell.angle_beta   90.00
_cell.angle_gamma   90.00
#
_symmetry.space_group_name_H-M   'P 1'
#
loop_
_entity.id
_entity.type
_entity.pdbx_description
1 polymer ?
#
loop_
_entity_poly.entity_id
_entity_poly.type
_entity_poly.pdbx_seq_one_letter_code
_entity_poly.pdbx_strand_id
1 'polypeptide(L)'
;MRKHYRAALIGIFVVIALMVLTFTGVFTGFAVNDVGVGELDANFSFTREDALQALNESEEILAEMKRGGFSGVYVSDLLLEANNVFQQAEYADILRGNVDSTTFEENKARQALSLINWRNINYSDIRVYTIEIAETRDLAFLVSDLLVVQETVLGSKRDESGDIVSFSVEGVNLERFKFLINEVEAAIADSRYRDARILAEQLEDEVDIRRTETLTSIVFGKSFGSFLMENWYWILLVLIILSGGGYYLYIRVRKRFLGKKVQRMKTEARVLLSLMKKAQVERFKSNKVSKLVYEIRMKKYEERLQKIKGELPILEEELSGKKVKKGKAPVDKYKGKLIVGAGKSRKSKKV
;
A
#
# COMPACT_ATOMS: atom_id res chain seq x y z
N MET A 1 -16.76 39.10 31.46
CA MET A 1 -15.99 38.63 30.28
C MET A 1 -15.57 37.16 30.29
N ARG A 2 -15.03 36.56 31.37
CA ARG A 2 -14.56 35.15 31.36
C ARG A 2 -15.66 34.08 31.13
N LYS A 3 -16.93 34.38 31.43
CA LYS A 3 -18.05 33.44 31.20
C LYS A 3 -18.45 33.34 29.72
N HIS A 4 -18.39 34.45 28.97
CA HIS A 4 -18.72 34.46 27.53
C HIS A 4 -17.68 33.73 26.67
N TYR A 5 -16.39 33.80 27.05
CA TYR A 5 -15.33 33.03 26.37
C TYR A 5 -15.48 31.51 26.52
N ARG A 6 -16.03 31.03 27.64
CA ARG A 6 -16.24 29.58 27.84
C ARG A 6 -17.37 29.05 26.97
N ALA A 7 -18.44 29.83 26.80
CA ALA A 7 -19.56 29.45 25.93
C ALA A 7 -19.13 29.38 24.45
N ALA A 8 -18.35 30.34 23.96
CA ALA A 8 -17.85 30.34 22.58
C ALA A 8 -16.91 29.16 22.29
N LEU A 9 -16.06 28.78 23.25
CA LEU A 9 -15.11 27.67 23.09
C LEU A 9 -15.81 26.31 23.06
N ILE A 10 -16.92 26.16 23.80
CA ILE A 10 -17.77 24.96 23.77
C ILE A 10 -18.48 24.85 22.41
N GLY A 11 -18.99 25.97 21.87
CA GLY A 11 -19.63 25.98 20.56
C GLY A 11 -18.71 25.51 19.43
N ILE A 12 -17.46 25.99 19.40
CA ILE A 12 -16.47 25.57 18.39
C ILE A 12 -16.13 24.09 18.53
N PHE A 13 -16.02 23.56 19.75
CA PHE A 13 -15.71 22.15 19.98
C PHE A 13 -16.84 21.23 19.52
N VAL A 14 -18.10 21.64 19.70
CA VAL A 14 -19.28 20.88 19.25
C VAL A 14 -19.34 20.83 17.73
N VAL A 15 -19.04 21.93 17.03
CA VAL A 15 -19.01 21.96 15.56
C VAL A 15 -17.89 21.07 15.00
N ILE A 16 -16.70 21.09 15.60
CA ILE A 16 -15.59 20.20 15.19
C ILE A 16 -15.93 18.73 15.46
N ALA A 17 -16.54 18.41 16.61
CA ALA A 17 -16.96 17.04 16.93
C ALA A 17 -18.04 16.52 15.97
N LEU A 18 -18.99 17.36 15.58
CA LEU A 18 -20.01 17.03 14.58
C LEU A 18 -19.40 16.79 13.18
N MET A 19 -18.42 17.59 12.75
CA MET A 19 -17.72 17.35 11.49
C MET A 19 -16.94 16.03 11.47
N VAL A 20 -16.31 15.65 12.59
CA VAL A 20 -15.56 14.39 12.69
C VAL A 20 -16.50 13.18 12.63
N LEU A 21 -17.69 13.26 13.25
CA LEU A 21 -18.70 12.21 13.23
C LEU A 21 -19.30 11.98 11.83
N THR A 22 -19.48 13.04 11.03
CA THR A 22 -19.97 12.90 9.65
C THR A 22 -18.92 12.32 8.70
N PHE A 23 -17.63 12.49 8.99
CA PHE A 23 -16.55 12.03 8.10
C PHE A 23 -16.27 10.52 8.23
N THR A 24 -16.55 9.91 9.39
CA THR A 24 -16.30 8.48 9.63
C THR A 24 -17.36 7.54 9.03
N GLY A 25 -18.53 8.06 8.65
CA GLY A 25 -19.65 7.23 8.14
C GLY A 25 -19.55 6.82 6.66
N VAL A 26 -18.62 7.41 5.89
CA VAL A 26 -18.57 7.24 4.42
C VAL A 26 -17.66 6.07 4.00
N PHE A 27 -16.87 5.47 4.90
CA PHE A 27 -15.80 4.53 4.50
C PHE A 27 -16.06 3.03 4.73
N THR A 28 -17.24 2.60 5.21
CA THR A 28 -17.48 1.18 5.60
C THR A 28 -18.41 0.39 4.66
N GLY A 29 -18.59 0.80 3.40
CA GLY A 29 -19.70 0.34 2.56
C GLY A 29 -19.35 -0.34 1.24
N PHE A 30 -18.36 -1.25 1.16
CA PHE A 30 -18.23 -2.15 0.01
C PHE A 30 -17.78 -3.54 0.48
N ALA A 31 -18.76 -4.39 0.82
CA ALA A 31 -18.56 -5.83 0.91
C ALA A 31 -18.80 -6.40 -0.50
N VAL A 32 -17.74 -6.91 -1.12
CA VAL A 32 -17.81 -7.60 -2.41
C VAL A 32 -18.57 -8.91 -2.19
N ASN A 33 -19.74 -9.03 -2.82
CA ASN A 33 -20.47 -10.29 -2.89
C ASN A 33 -19.69 -11.23 -3.80
N ASP A 34 -19.04 -12.22 -3.18
CA ASP A 34 -18.39 -13.33 -3.86
C ASP A 34 -19.49 -14.16 -4.56
N VAL A 35 -19.45 -14.22 -5.89
CA VAL A 35 -20.43 -14.96 -6.70
C VAL A 35 -20.11 -16.44 -6.55
N GLY A 36 -20.83 -17.11 -5.64
CA GLY A 36 -20.67 -18.52 -5.38
C GLY A 36 -20.89 -19.36 -6.63
N VAL A 37 -19.84 -20.09 -7.04
CA VAL A 37 -19.93 -21.18 -8.00
C VAL A 37 -20.84 -22.25 -7.39
N GLY A 38 -22.02 -22.44 -7.97
CA GLY A 38 -23.04 -23.35 -7.44
C GLY A 38 -22.51 -24.78 -7.35
N GLU A 39 -22.76 -25.43 -6.21
CA GLU A 39 -22.55 -26.87 -6.03
C GLU A 39 -23.30 -27.63 -7.13
N LEU A 40 -22.54 -28.20 -8.06
CA LEU A 40 -23.07 -29.06 -9.12
C LEU A 40 -23.55 -30.37 -8.50
N ASP A 41 -24.85 -30.63 -8.61
CA ASP A 41 -25.49 -31.89 -8.20
C ASP A 41 -24.76 -33.10 -8.81
N ALA A 42 -24.09 -33.88 -7.95
CA ALA A 42 -23.17 -34.95 -8.32
C ALA A 42 -23.82 -36.21 -8.94
N ASN A 43 -25.10 -36.16 -9.34
CA ASN A 43 -25.87 -37.32 -9.79
C ASN A 43 -26.36 -37.26 -11.25
N PHE A 44 -25.96 -36.26 -12.03
CA PHE A 44 -26.31 -36.24 -13.45
C PHE A 44 -25.35 -37.12 -14.25
N SER A 45 -25.84 -38.25 -14.77
CA SER A 45 -25.07 -39.13 -15.66
C SER A 45 -24.90 -38.44 -17.01
N PHE A 46 -23.68 -38.04 -17.34
CA PHE A 46 -23.34 -37.43 -18.63
C PHE A 46 -23.22 -38.52 -19.70
N THR A 47 -24.15 -38.53 -20.65
CA THR A 47 -24.28 -39.59 -21.67
C THR A 47 -23.35 -39.37 -22.86
N ARG A 48 -23.26 -40.36 -23.76
CA ARG A 48 -22.52 -40.23 -25.02
C ARG A 48 -23.11 -39.14 -25.90
N GLU A 49 -24.44 -39.06 -25.95
CA GLU A 49 -25.18 -38.06 -26.71
C GLU A 49 -24.92 -36.66 -26.16
N ASP A 50 -24.91 -36.48 -24.84
CA ASP A 50 -24.59 -35.21 -24.19
C ASP A 50 -23.17 -34.77 -24.53
N ALA A 51 -22.22 -35.70 -24.52
CA ALA A 51 -20.83 -35.42 -24.88
C ALA A 51 -20.68 -34.98 -26.34
N LEU A 52 -21.35 -35.68 -27.26
CA LEU A 52 -21.31 -35.34 -28.68
C LEU A 52 -21.95 -33.97 -28.94
N GLN A 53 -23.08 -33.68 -28.27
CA GLN A 53 -23.70 -32.36 -28.34
C GLN A 53 -22.74 -31.27 -27.83
N ALA A 54 -22.11 -31.47 -26.69
CA ALA A 54 -21.18 -30.49 -26.12
C ALA A 54 -19.94 -30.25 -27.01
N LEU A 55 -19.46 -31.28 -27.73
CA LEU A 55 -18.40 -31.13 -28.72
C LEU A 55 -18.86 -30.30 -29.93
N ASN A 56 -20.05 -30.55 -30.46
CA ASN A 56 -20.62 -29.76 -31.55
C ASN A 56 -20.81 -28.28 -31.15
N GLU A 57 -21.32 -28.03 -29.93
CA GLU A 57 -21.43 -26.67 -29.38
C GLU A 57 -20.05 -26.00 -29.26
N SER A 58 -19.02 -26.76 -28.87
CA SER A 58 -17.65 -26.25 -28.78
C SER A 58 -17.04 -25.92 -30.15
N GLU A 59 -17.39 -26.67 -31.20
CA GLU A 59 -17.04 -26.32 -32.59
C GLU A 59 -17.71 -25.02 -33.05
N GLU A 60 -18.97 -24.82 -32.70
CA GLU A 60 -19.70 -23.57 -32.98
C GLU A 60 -19.06 -22.38 -32.26
N ILE A 61 -18.65 -22.56 -30.99
CA ILE A 61 -17.93 -21.56 -30.20
C ILE A 61 -16.60 -21.20 -30.87
N LEU A 62 -15.81 -22.18 -31.31
CA LEU A 62 -14.56 -21.93 -32.02
C LEU A 62 -14.79 -21.15 -33.32
N ALA A 63 -15.85 -21.48 -34.07
CA ALA A 63 -16.22 -20.76 -35.28
C ALA A 63 -16.71 -19.34 -35.00
N GLU A 64 -17.45 -19.12 -33.92
CA GLU A 64 -17.86 -17.81 -33.43
C GLU A 64 -16.64 -16.95 -33.05
N MET A 65 -15.72 -17.48 -32.25
CA MET A 65 -14.50 -16.76 -31.87
C MET A 65 -13.66 -16.36 -33.08
N LYS A 66 -13.50 -17.26 -34.06
CA LYS A 66 -12.80 -16.95 -35.32
C LYS A 66 -13.51 -15.86 -36.12
N ARG A 67 -14.86 -15.87 -36.17
CA ARG A 67 -15.64 -14.79 -36.80
C ARG A 67 -15.48 -13.45 -36.07
N GLY A 68 -15.32 -13.48 -34.75
CA GLY A 68 -15.02 -12.32 -33.92
C GLY A 68 -13.58 -11.80 -34.05
N GLY A 69 -12.72 -12.47 -34.83
CA GLY A 69 -11.32 -12.07 -35.01
C GLY A 69 -10.39 -12.53 -33.89
N PHE A 70 -10.87 -13.39 -32.97
CA PHE A 70 -10.05 -13.94 -31.90
C PHE A 70 -9.15 -15.07 -32.40
N SER A 71 -7.98 -15.22 -31.77
CA SER A 71 -7.12 -16.38 -31.98
C SER A 71 -7.83 -17.65 -31.48
N GLY A 72 -8.20 -18.53 -32.42
CA GLY A 72 -8.84 -19.80 -32.09
C GLY A 72 -7.86 -20.91 -31.69
N VAL A 73 -6.58 -20.62 -31.49
CA VAL A 73 -5.53 -21.64 -31.32
C VAL A 73 -5.74 -22.42 -30.02
N TYR A 74 -5.79 -21.74 -28.88
CA TYR A 74 -5.97 -22.40 -27.57
C TYR A 74 -7.28 -23.21 -27.51
N VAL A 75 -8.38 -22.62 -27.98
CA VAL A 75 -9.69 -23.30 -28.03
C VAL A 75 -9.67 -24.50 -28.97
N SER A 76 -8.94 -24.42 -30.09
CA SER A 76 -8.76 -25.55 -31.00
C SER A 76 -7.97 -26.69 -30.33
N ASP A 77 -6.97 -26.37 -29.53
CA ASP A 77 -6.19 -27.38 -28.79
C ASP A 77 -7.05 -28.05 -27.71
N LEU A 78 -7.85 -27.28 -26.96
CA LEU A 78 -8.81 -27.81 -26.00
C LEU A 78 -9.84 -28.71 -26.68
N LEU A 79 -10.35 -28.31 -27.85
CA LEU A 79 -11.31 -29.10 -28.61
C LEU A 79 -10.70 -30.40 -29.14
N LEU A 80 -9.42 -30.37 -29.55
CA LEU A 80 -8.70 -31.57 -29.95
C LEU A 80 -8.55 -32.53 -28.77
N GLU A 81 -8.21 -32.04 -27.58
CA GLU A 81 -8.13 -32.88 -26.39
C GLU A 81 -9.49 -33.42 -25.94
N ALA A 82 -10.54 -32.61 -26.02
CA ALA A 82 -11.91 -33.06 -25.78
C ALA A 82 -12.31 -34.21 -26.72
N ASN A 83 -11.95 -34.13 -28.01
CA ASN A 83 -12.16 -35.18 -28.98
C ASN A 83 -11.34 -36.45 -28.68
N ASN A 84 -10.08 -36.30 -28.25
CA ASN A 84 -9.25 -37.43 -27.84
C ASN A 84 -9.87 -38.15 -26.63
N VAL A 85 -10.35 -37.41 -25.64
CA VAL A 85 -11.02 -37.97 -24.45
C VAL A 85 -12.33 -38.65 -24.84
N PHE A 86 -13.12 -38.08 -25.76
CA PHE A 86 -14.31 -38.72 -26.29
C PHE A 86 -14.02 -40.07 -26.95
N GLN A 87 -12.99 -40.16 -27.79
CA GLN A 87 -12.57 -41.44 -28.39
C GLN A 87 -12.09 -42.45 -27.35
N GLN A 88 -11.37 -42.00 -26.31
CA GLN A 88 -10.95 -42.86 -25.22
C GLN A 88 -12.14 -43.40 -24.42
N ALA A 89 -13.17 -42.57 -24.19
CA ALA A 89 -14.40 -42.98 -23.53
C ALA A 89 -15.18 -44.00 -24.38
N GLU A 90 -15.27 -43.81 -25.69
CA GLU A 90 -15.88 -44.79 -26.61
C GLU A 90 -15.14 -46.14 -26.56
N TYR A 91 -13.81 -46.14 -26.62
CA TYR A 91 -13.03 -47.36 -26.48
C TYR A 91 -13.17 -48.00 -25.09
N ALA A 92 -13.27 -47.21 -24.02
CA ALA A 92 -13.50 -47.73 -22.69
C ALA A 92 -14.88 -48.41 -22.58
N ASP A 93 -15.91 -47.85 -23.18
CA ASP A 93 -17.25 -48.45 -23.19
C ASP A 93 -17.34 -49.74 -24.01
N ILE A 94 -16.61 -49.83 -25.13
CA ILE A 94 -16.40 -51.09 -25.85
C ILE A 94 -15.78 -52.14 -24.94
N LEU A 95 -14.71 -51.80 -24.21
CA LEU A 95 -14.02 -52.74 -23.30
C LEU A 95 -14.84 -53.11 -22.06
N ARG A 96 -15.81 -52.29 -21.66
CA ARG A 96 -16.78 -52.59 -20.59
C ARG A 96 -17.91 -53.51 -21.07
N GLY A 97 -18.12 -53.63 -22.39
CA GLY A 97 -19.28 -54.32 -22.95
C GLY A 97 -20.57 -53.49 -22.84
N ASN A 98 -20.46 -52.16 -22.75
CA ASN A 98 -21.62 -51.27 -22.74
C ASN A 98 -22.19 -51.04 -24.15
N VAL A 99 -21.38 -51.29 -25.19
CA VAL A 99 -21.71 -51.11 -26.60
C VAL A 99 -21.40 -52.39 -27.35
N ASP A 100 -22.33 -52.84 -28.20
CA ASP A 100 -22.09 -53.97 -29.09
C ASP A 100 -20.95 -53.64 -30.05
N SER A 101 -19.92 -54.49 -30.07
CA SER A 101 -18.72 -54.27 -30.87
C SER A 101 -18.21 -55.56 -31.49
N THR A 102 -17.45 -55.40 -32.57
CA THR A 102 -16.77 -56.51 -33.24
C THR A 102 -15.47 -56.86 -32.53
N THR A 103 -14.98 -58.10 -32.68
CA THR A 103 -13.67 -58.52 -32.14
C THR A 103 -12.52 -57.65 -32.66
N PHE A 104 -12.65 -57.08 -33.86
CA PHE A 104 -11.68 -56.15 -34.41
C PHE A 104 -11.64 -54.83 -33.62
N GLU A 105 -12.80 -54.25 -33.31
CA GLU A 105 -12.92 -53.02 -32.51
C GLU A 105 -12.46 -53.21 -31.07
N GLU A 106 -12.79 -54.34 -30.44
CA GLU A 106 -12.28 -54.67 -29.11
C GLU A 106 -10.74 -54.71 -29.09
N ASN A 107 -10.12 -55.36 -30.08
CA ASN A 107 -8.66 -55.42 -30.18
C ASN A 107 -8.04 -54.04 -30.40
N LYS A 108 -8.66 -53.20 -31.25
CA LYS A 108 -8.25 -51.81 -31.47
C LYS A 108 -8.34 -50.99 -30.18
N ALA A 109 -9.45 -51.10 -29.44
CA ALA A 109 -9.65 -50.43 -28.16
C ALA A 109 -8.62 -50.86 -27.11
N ARG A 110 -8.34 -52.17 -26.99
CA ARG A 110 -7.29 -52.69 -26.09
C ARG A 110 -5.90 -52.15 -26.44
N GLN A 111 -5.58 -52.05 -27.72
CA GLN A 111 -4.30 -51.51 -28.17
C GLN A 111 -4.18 -50.02 -27.82
N ALA A 112 -5.20 -49.22 -28.15
CA ALA A 112 -5.23 -47.78 -27.91
C ALA A 112 -5.14 -47.43 -26.42
N LEU A 113 -5.79 -48.20 -25.55
CA LEU A 113 -5.86 -47.96 -24.11
C LEU A 113 -4.87 -48.81 -23.28
N SER A 114 -3.89 -49.46 -23.93
CA SER A 114 -2.97 -50.40 -23.28
C SER A 114 -2.13 -49.78 -22.15
N LEU A 115 -1.89 -48.47 -22.20
CA LEU A 115 -1.07 -47.73 -21.23
C LEU A 115 -1.89 -46.90 -20.23
N ILE A 116 -3.22 -46.90 -20.34
CA ILE A 116 -4.10 -45.99 -19.59
C ILE A 116 -5.10 -46.82 -18.77
N ASN A 117 -5.41 -46.38 -17.55
CA ASN A 117 -6.45 -47.01 -16.74
C ASN A 117 -7.85 -46.62 -17.25
N TRP A 118 -8.32 -47.32 -18.27
CA TRP A 118 -9.58 -47.02 -18.94
C TRP A 118 -10.83 -47.25 -18.09
N ARG A 119 -10.74 -47.96 -16.96
CA ARG A 119 -11.91 -48.26 -16.12
C ARG A 119 -12.59 -47.01 -15.58
N ASN A 120 -11.85 -45.93 -15.40
CA ASN A 120 -12.36 -44.68 -14.85
C ASN A 120 -12.71 -43.63 -15.93
N ILE A 121 -12.31 -43.85 -17.19
CA ILE A 121 -12.53 -42.90 -18.28
C ILE A 121 -14.01 -42.89 -18.64
N ASN A 122 -14.65 -41.73 -18.57
CA ASN A 122 -16.08 -41.63 -18.84
C ASN A 122 -16.36 -40.35 -19.62
N TYR A 123 -17.57 -40.24 -20.18
CA TYR A 123 -17.93 -39.07 -20.98
C TYR A 123 -17.96 -37.76 -20.18
N SER A 124 -18.12 -37.80 -18.84
CA SER A 124 -18.14 -36.57 -18.03
C SER A 124 -16.79 -35.85 -17.99
N ASP A 125 -15.68 -36.53 -18.29
CA ASP A 125 -14.36 -35.90 -18.38
C ASP A 125 -14.29 -34.87 -19.52
N ILE A 126 -15.10 -35.04 -20.58
CA ILE A 126 -15.19 -34.12 -21.73
C ILE A 126 -15.79 -32.78 -21.32
N ARG A 127 -16.72 -32.82 -20.35
CA ARG A 127 -17.40 -31.64 -19.82
C ARG A 127 -16.41 -30.61 -19.26
N VAL A 128 -15.29 -31.05 -18.70
CA VAL A 128 -14.25 -30.16 -18.19
C VAL A 128 -13.71 -29.28 -19.32
N TYR A 129 -13.37 -29.88 -20.46
CA TYR A 129 -12.84 -29.17 -21.62
C TYR A 129 -13.89 -28.29 -22.29
N THR A 130 -15.13 -28.77 -22.45
CA THR A 130 -16.19 -27.98 -23.11
C THR A 130 -16.63 -26.78 -22.27
N ILE A 131 -16.64 -26.92 -20.93
CA ILE A 131 -16.82 -25.77 -20.02
C ILE A 131 -15.68 -24.78 -20.19
N GLU A 132 -14.42 -25.25 -20.19
CA GLU A 132 -13.27 -24.36 -20.34
C GLU A 132 -13.28 -23.61 -21.68
N ILE A 133 -13.71 -24.25 -22.77
CA ILE A 133 -13.92 -23.61 -24.08
C ILE A 133 -14.97 -22.50 -23.98
N ALA A 134 -16.12 -22.78 -23.35
CA ALA A 134 -17.19 -21.79 -23.18
C ALA A 134 -16.75 -20.61 -22.30
N GLU A 135 -16.07 -20.88 -21.19
CA GLU A 135 -15.49 -19.83 -20.33
C GLU A 135 -14.46 -18.98 -21.07
N THR A 136 -13.62 -19.62 -21.89
CA THR A 136 -12.61 -18.93 -22.70
C THR A 136 -13.26 -17.98 -23.71
N ARG A 137 -14.34 -18.43 -24.37
CA ARG A 137 -15.15 -17.56 -25.24
C ARG A 137 -15.68 -16.36 -24.46
N ASP A 138 -16.38 -16.60 -23.35
CA ASP A 138 -17.02 -15.52 -22.58
C ASP A 138 -16.00 -14.49 -22.10
N LEU A 139 -14.84 -14.96 -21.67
CA LEU A 139 -13.76 -14.11 -21.22
C LEU A 139 -13.12 -13.32 -22.37
N ALA A 140 -12.96 -13.92 -23.56
CA ALA A 140 -12.47 -13.21 -24.74
C ALA A 140 -13.38 -12.05 -25.14
N PHE A 141 -14.70 -12.29 -25.22
CA PHE A 141 -15.67 -11.23 -25.54
C PHE A 141 -15.74 -10.17 -24.45
N LEU A 142 -15.76 -10.56 -23.17
CA LEU A 142 -15.76 -9.62 -22.05
C LEU A 142 -14.56 -8.68 -22.10
N VAL A 143 -13.36 -9.20 -22.27
CA VAL A 143 -12.14 -8.38 -22.32
C VAL A 143 -12.14 -7.46 -23.55
N SER A 144 -12.62 -7.95 -24.70
CA SER A 144 -12.78 -7.13 -25.90
C SER A 144 -13.74 -5.96 -25.67
N ASP A 145 -14.91 -6.23 -25.08
CA ASP A 145 -15.91 -5.21 -24.79
C ASP A 145 -15.39 -4.17 -23.79
N LEU A 146 -14.70 -4.63 -22.73
CA LEU A 146 -14.03 -3.73 -21.77
C LEU A 146 -13.01 -2.83 -22.47
N LEU A 147 -12.19 -3.39 -23.35
CA LEU A 147 -11.19 -2.61 -24.08
C LEU A 147 -11.83 -1.53 -24.96
N VAL A 148 -12.90 -1.88 -25.70
CA VAL A 148 -13.66 -0.92 -26.53
C VAL A 148 -14.28 0.20 -25.68
N VAL A 149 -14.83 -0.15 -24.52
CA VAL A 149 -15.37 0.85 -23.58
C VAL A 149 -14.26 1.78 -23.10
N GLN A 150 -13.11 1.25 -22.69
CA GLN A 150 -11.99 2.08 -22.21
C GLN A 150 -11.40 2.98 -23.29
N GLU A 151 -11.26 2.48 -24.52
CA GLU A 151 -10.83 3.29 -25.67
C GLU A 151 -11.80 4.44 -25.96
N THR A 152 -13.10 4.14 -25.95
CA THR A 152 -14.16 5.14 -26.13
C THR A 152 -14.10 6.20 -25.03
N VAL A 153 -13.90 5.77 -23.79
CA VAL A 153 -13.77 6.62 -22.61
C VAL A 153 -12.55 7.54 -22.70
N LEU A 154 -11.41 7.02 -23.15
CA LEU A 154 -10.18 7.78 -23.31
C LEU A 154 -10.20 8.67 -24.56
N GLY A 155 -11.24 8.55 -25.39
CA GLY A 155 -11.37 9.25 -26.67
C GLY A 155 -10.21 8.93 -27.61
N SER A 156 -9.69 7.70 -27.55
CA SER A 156 -8.57 7.29 -28.38
C SER A 156 -8.96 7.31 -29.85
N LYS A 157 -8.12 7.91 -30.69
CA LYS A 157 -8.22 7.77 -32.14
C LYS A 157 -7.10 6.86 -32.62
N ARG A 158 -7.50 5.76 -33.28
CA ARG A 158 -6.58 4.89 -34.02
C ARG A 158 -6.32 5.49 -35.40
N ASP A 159 -5.10 5.34 -35.91
CA ASP A 159 -4.79 5.62 -37.31
C ASP A 159 -5.18 4.46 -38.23
N GLU A 160 -4.87 4.60 -39.52
CA GLU A 160 -5.10 3.55 -40.53
C GLU A 160 -4.31 2.26 -40.25
N SER A 161 -3.25 2.32 -39.44
CA SER A 161 -2.46 1.15 -39.03
C SER A 161 -3.04 0.43 -37.81
N GLY A 162 -4.03 1.04 -37.15
CA GLY A 162 -4.61 0.57 -35.89
C GLY A 162 -3.91 1.09 -34.64
N ASP A 163 -2.87 1.93 -34.79
CA ASP A 163 -2.09 2.47 -33.68
C ASP A 163 -2.79 3.66 -33.02
N ILE A 164 -2.72 3.74 -31.69
CA ILE A 164 -3.34 4.84 -30.95
C ILE A 164 -2.50 6.11 -31.07
N VAL A 165 -2.99 7.09 -31.83
CA VAL A 165 -2.26 8.34 -32.13
C VAL A 165 -2.40 9.35 -31.00
N SER A 166 -3.62 9.56 -30.51
CA SER A 166 -3.91 10.60 -29.53
C SER A 166 -5.08 10.23 -28.64
N PHE A 167 -5.07 10.79 -27.43
CA PHE A 167 -6.17 10.74 -26.48
C PHE A 167 -6.62 12.17 -26.18
N SER A 168 -7.91 12.35 -25.89
CA SER A 168 -8.49 13.66 -25.64
C SER A 168 -8.40 14.10 -24.17
N VAL A 169 -7.94 13.24 -23.28
CA VAL A 169 -7.91 13.51 -21.84
C VAL A 169 -6.66 14.29 -21.47
N GLU A 170 -6.84 15.59 -21.22
CA GLU A 170 -5.77 16.50 -20.81
C GLU A 170 -5.23 16.13 -19.41
N GLY A 171 -3.90 16.06 -19.28
CA GLY A 171 -3.22 15.80 -17.99
C GLY A 171 -2.98 14.34 -17.63
N VAL A 172 -3.30 13.39 -18.51
CA VAL A 172 -3.06 11.96 -18.31
C VAL A 172 -1.73 11.53 -18.94
N ASN A 173 -0.91 10.77 -18.21
CA ASN A 173 0.29 10.16 -18.80
C ASN A 173 -0.13 9.04 -19.76
N LEU A 174 -0.24 9.40 -21.04
CA LEU A 174 -0.72 8.53 -22.11
C LEU A 174 0.18 7.33 -22.36
N GLU A 175 1.46 7.40 -22.00
CA GLU A 175 2.43 6.33 -22.26
C GLU A 175 2.06 5.04 -21.51
N ARG A 176 1.64 5.18 -20.24
CA ARG A 176 1.24 4.02 -19.42
C ARG A 176 -0.06 3.39 -19.93
N PHE A 177 -1.03 4.19 -20.35
CA PHE A 177 -2.28 3.69 -20.93
C PHE A 177 -2.04 2.97 -22.26
N LYS A 178 -1.21 3.54 -23.14
CA LYS A 178 -0.81 2.87 -24.40
C LYS A 178 -0.12 1.54 -24.10
N PHE A 179 0.79 1.52 -23.14
CA PHE A 179 1.47 0.31 -22.75
C PHE A 179 0.49 -0.78 -22.28
N LEU A 180 -0.43 -0.45 -21.37
CA LEU A 180 -1.43 -1.41 -20.87
C LEU A 180 -2.39 -1.90 -21.97
N ILE A 181 -2.88 -1.00 -22.83
CA ILE A 181 -3.73 -1.39 -23.96
C ILE A 181 -2.99 -2.37 -24.87
N ASN A 182 -1.75 -2.05 -25.25
CA ASN A 182 -0.94 -2.93 -26.10
C ASN A 182 -0.66 -4.28 -25.42
N GLU A 183 -0.49 -4.30 -24.09
CA GLU A 183 -0.28 -5.54 -23.34
C GLU A 183 -1.56 -6.40 -23.29
N VAL A 184 -2.73 -5.78 -23.13
CA VAL A 184 -4.04 -6.46 -23.25
C VAL A 184 -4.22 -7.03 -24.65
N GLU A 185 -3.98 -6.24 -25.70
CA GLU A 185 -4.09 -6.68 -27.10
C GLU A 185 -3.14 -7.85 -27.40
N ALA A 186 -1.89 -7.77 -26.92
CA ALA A 186 -0.93 -8.86 -27.07
C ALA A 186 -1.40 -10.13 -26.34
N ALA A 187 -1.92 -10.00 -25.11
CA ALA A 187 -2.47 -11.13 -24.38
C ALA A 187 -3.70 -11.75 -25.08
N ILE A 188 -4.58 -10.94 -25.68
CA ILE A 188 -5.71 -11.42 -26.50
C ILE A 188 -5.19 -12.17 -27.74
N ALA A 189 -4.20 -11.62 -28.45
CA ALA A 189 -3.61 -12.24 -29.63
C ALA A 189 -2.97 -13.60 -29.30
N ASP A 190 -2.30 -13.69 -28.14
CA ASP A 190 -1.70 -14.91 -27.61
C ASP A 190 -2.72 -15.91 -27.03
N SER A 191 -4.03 -15.64 -27.10
CA SER A 191 -5.10 -16.43 -26.46
C SER A 191 -4.98 -16.53 -24.92
N ARG A 192 -4.21 -15.63 -24.28
CA ARG A 192 -4.04 -15.55 -22.83
C ARG A 192 -5.10 -14.67 -22.19
N TYR A 193 -6.36 -15.05 -22.38
CA TYR A 193 -7.50 -14.20 -22.01
C TYR A 193 -7.57 -13.89 -20.51
N ARG A 194 -7.22 -14.85 -19.63
CA ARG A 194 -7.19 -14.61 -18.17
C ARG A 194 -6.20 -13.50 -17.79
N ASP A 195 -5.02 -13.48 -18.40
CA ASP A 195 -4.04 -12.41 -18.21
C ASP A 195 -4.58 -11.09 -18.77
N ALA A 196 -5.18 -11.13 -19.96
CA ALA A 196 -5.77 -9.96 -20.61
C ALA A 196 -6.87 -9.32 -19.74
N ARG A 197 -7.67 -10.13 -19.03
CA ARG A 197 -8.67 -9.64 -18.08
C ARG A 197 -8.05 -8.91 -16.90
N ILE A 198 -7.01 -9.49 -16.27
CA ILE A 198 -6.33 -8.83 -15.15
C ILE A 198 -5.74 -7.49 -15.60
N LEU A 199 -5.13 -7.44 -16.79
CA LEU A 199 -4.59 -6.21 -17.36
C LEU A 199 -5.69 -5.20 -17.71
N ALA A 200 -6.85 -5.64 -18.20
CA ALA A 200 -7.99 -4.79 -18.50
C ALA A 200 -8.64 -4.21 -17.22
N GLU A 201 -8.73 -4.99 -16.15
CA GLU A 201 -9.18 -4.52 -14.82
C GLU A 201 -8.18 -3.47 -14.26
N GLN A 202 -6.88 -3.69 -14.40
CA GLN A 202 -5.87 -2.69 -14.02
C GLN A 202 -5.96 -1.40 -14.85
N LEU A 203 -6.27 -1.53 -16.15
CA LEU A 203 -6.50 -0.39 -17.02
C LEU A 203 -7.71 0.42 -16.55
N GLU A 204 -8.82 -0.25 -16.24
CA GLU A 204 -10.04 0.37 -15.70
C GLU A 204 -9.77 1.10 -14.38
N ASP A 205 -9.08 0.46 -13.44
CA ASP A 205 -8.71 1.08 -12.15
C ASP A 205 -7.89 2.37 -12.35
N GLU A 206 -6.91 2.36 -13.25
CA GLU A 206 -6.11 3.55 -13.53
C GLU A 206 -6.96 4.65 -14.22
N VAL A 207 -7.89 4.30 -15.11
CA VAL A 207 -8.83 5.25 -15.70
C VAL A 207 -9.71 5.90 -14.62
N ASP A 208 -10.24 5.10 -13.70
CA ASP A 208 -11.14 5.58 -12.64
C ASP A 208 -10.42 6.42 -11.58
N ILE A 209 -9.19 6.04 -11.20
CA ILE A 209 -8.35 6.89 -10.34
C ILE A 209 -8.13 8.26 -11.01
N ARG A 210 -7.84 8.31 -12.30
CA ARG A 210 -7.61 9.58 -13.00
C ARG A 210 -8.89 10.39 -13.19
N ARG A 211 -10.02 9.74 -13.47
CA ARG A 211 -11.34 10.39 -13.50
C ARG A 211 -11.69 10.98 -12.16
N THR A 212 -11.46 10.25 -11.07
CA THR A 212 -11.72 10.77 -9.73
C THR A 212 -10.76 11.90 -9.36
N GLU A 213 -9.47 11.84 -9.71
CA GLU A 213 -8.53 12.96 -9.51
C GLU A 213 -8.92 14.24 -10.28
N THR A 214 -9.32 14.08 -11.54
CA THR A 214 -9.76 15.22 -12.38
C THR A 214 -11.10 15.78 -11.92
N LEU A 215 -12.09 14.93 -11.64
CA LEU A 215 -13.38 15.37 -11.10
C LEU A 215 -13.23 16.00 -9.73
N THR A 216 -12.45 15.40 -8.82
CA THR A 216 -12.22 15.98 -7.50
C THR A 216 -11.50 17.32 -7.63
N SER A 217 -10.42 17.44 -8.42
CA SER A 217 -9.73 18.72 -8.60
C SER A 217 -10.61 19.80 -9.25
N ILE A 218 -11.46 19.46 -10.22
CA ILE A 218 -12.41 20.39 -10.83
C ILE A 218 -13.50 20.81 -9.83
N VAL A 219 -14.08 19.85 -9.12
CA VAL A 219 -15.13 20.09 -8.11
C VAL A 219 -14.56 20.90 -6.94
N PHE A 220 -13.40 20.54 -6.41
CA PHE A 220 -12.72 21.29 -5.36
C PHE A 220 -12.30 22.67 -5.85
N GLY A 221 -11.70 22.79 -7.03
CA GLY A 221 -11.23 24.09 -7.56
C GLY A 221 -12.37 25.09 -7.74
N LYS A 222 -13.48 24.67 -8.39
CA LYS A 222 -14.65 25.53 -8.62
C LYS A 222 -15.38 25.86 -7.31
N SER A 223 -15.60 24.86 -6.46
CA SER A 223 -16.33 25.06 -5.20
C SER A 223 -15.54 25.91 -4.20
N PHE A 224 -14.22 25.69 -4.11
CA PHE A 224 -13.36 26.42 -3.19
C PHE A 224 -13.24 27.90 -3.56
N GLY A 225 -13.17 28.22 -4.87
CA GLY A 225 -13.15 29.61 -5.35
C GLY A 225 -14.40 30.39 -4.95
N SER A 226 -15.58 29.82 -5.21
CA SER A 226 -16.86 30.45 -4.84
C SER A 226 -17.00 30.59 -3.33
N PHE A 227 -16.66 29.54 -2.57
CA PHE A 227 -16.71 29.55 -1.11
C PHE A 227 -15.79 30.63 -0.51
N LEU A 228 -14.56 30.78 -1.01
CA LEU A 228 -13.62 31.82 -0.59
C LEU A 228 -14.19 33.23 -0.85
N MET A 229 -14.76 33.47 -2.03
CA MET A 229 -15.30 34.79 -2.37
C MET A 229 -16.52 35.16 -1.51
N GLU A 230 -17.39 34.21 -1.23
CA GLU A 230 -18.58 34.45 -0.40
C GLU A 230 -18.22 34.62 1.09
N ASN A 231 -17.22 33.88 1.57
CA ASN A 231 -16.91 33.78 3.01
C ASN A 231 -15.58 34.45 3.42
N TRP A 232 -14.99 35.30 2.59
CA TRP A 232 -13.64 35.82 2.84
C TRP A 232 -13.50 36.57 4.18
N TYR A 233 -14.53 37.32 4.61
CA TYR A 233 -14.55 38.01 5.90
C TYR A 233 -14.52 37.04 7.09
N TRP A 234 -15.29 35.94 7.02
CA TRP A 234 -15.31 34.91 8.07
C TRP A 234 -13.98 34.16 8.14
N ILE A 235 -13.41 33.81 6.97
CA ILE A 235 -12.10 33.16 6.88
C ILE A 235 -11.02 34.04 7.53
N LEU A 236 -11.03 35.35 7.25
CA LEU A 236 -10.10 36.31 7.86
C LEU A 236 -10.27 36.39 9.39
N LEU A 237 -11.51 36.40 9.88
CA LEU A 237 -11.81 36.39 11.31
C LEU A 237 -11.31 35.11 11.99
N VAL A 238 -11.55 33.94 11.40
CA VAL A 238 -11.03 32.65 11.89
C VAL A 238 -9.50 32.63 11.89
N LEU A 239 -8.86 33.19 10.87
CA LEU A 239 -7.40 33.25 10.76
C LEU A 239 -6.79 34.13 11.87
N ILE A 240 -7.43 35.25 12.23
CA ILE A 240 -7.02 36.08 13.38
C ILE A 240 -7.15 35.30 14.69
N ILE A 241 -8.27 34.58 14.89
CA ILE A 241 -8.49 33.76 16.09
C ILE A 241 -7.46 32.62 16.17
N LEU A 242 -7.20 31.92 15.07
CA LEU A 242 -6.22 30.84 14.99
C LEU A 242 -4.80 31.35 15.23
N SER A 243 -4.44 32.52 14.70
CA SER A 243 -3.13 33.14 14.95
C SER A 243 -2.95 33.49 16.43
N GLY A 244 -3.95 34.13 17.04
CA GLY A 244 -3.92 34.45 18.48
C GLY A 244 -3.91 33.22 19.38
N GLY A 245 -4.75 32.22 19.06
CA GLY A 245 -4.83 30.95 19.77
C GLY A 245 -3.55 30.12 19.65
N GLY A 246 -2.99 30.04 18.44
CA GLY A 246 -1.72 29.40 18.14
C GLY A 246 -0.56 30.02 18.91
N TYR A 247 -0.49 31.36 18.94
CA TYR A 247 0.51 32.08 19.73
C TYR A 247 0.41 31.78 21.24
N TYR A 248 -0.82 31.78 21.78
CA TYR A 248 -1.05 31.45 23.20
C TYR A 248 -0.67 30.00 23.53
N LEU A 249 -1.04 29.04 22.67
CA LEU A 249 -0.66 27.63 22.81
C LEU A 249 0.85 27.46 22.76
N TYR A 250 1.53 28.11 21.82
CA TYR A 250 2.98 28.11 21.70
C TYR A 250 3.67 28.56 23.00
N ILE A 251 3.23 29.68 23.60
CA ILE A 251 3.77 30.16 24.88
C ILE A 251 3.56 29.11 25.99
N ARG A 252 2.38 28.52 26.08
CA ARG A 252 2.04 27.53 27.12
C ARG A 252 2.90 26.27 27.00
N VAL A 253 3.05 25.77 25.77
CA VAL A 253 3.87 24.58 25.47
C VAL A 253 5.34 24.87 25.77
N ARG A 254 5.87 26.01 25.33
CA ARG A 254 7.25 26.44 25.63
C ARG A 254 7.52 26.49 27.14
N LYS A 255 6.66 27.12 27.93
CA LYS A 255 6.79 27.16 29.40
C LYS A 255 6.83 25.76 30.03
N ARG A 256 5.98 24.83 29.56
CA ARG A 256 5.98 23.44 30.02
C ARG A 256 7.30 22.73 29.71
N PHE A 257 7.83 22.90 28.49
CA PHE A 257 9.11 22.32 28.09
C PHE A 257 10.28 22.88 28.92
N LEU A 258 10.34 24.20 29.10
CA LEU A 258 11.36 24.84 29.95
C LEU A 258 11.27 24.35 31.40
N GLY A 259 10.06 24.27 31.97
CA GLY A 259 9.86 23.75 33.33
C GLY A 259 10.37 22.32 33.49
N LYS A 260 10.05 21.43 32.53
CA LYS A 260 10.58 20.06 32.51
C LYS A 260 12.11 20.04 32.40
N LYS A 261 12.71 20.91 31.58
CA LYS A 261 14.17 21.03 31.42
C LYS A 261 14.85 21.46 32.71
N VAL A 262 14.31 22.47 33.40
CA VAL A 262 14.80 22.94 34.72
C VAL A 262 14.72 21.81 35.76
N GLN A 263 13.59 21.11 35.84
CA GLN A 263 13.44 19.98 36.76
C GLN A 263 14.43 18.84 36.47
N ARG A 264 14.66 18.52 35.19
CA ARG A 264 15.66 17.53 34.78
C ARG A 264 17.05 17.93 35.21
N MET A 265 17.47 19.18 34.97
CA MET A 265 18.77 19.70 35.38
C MET A 265 18.96 19.71 36.91
N LYS A 266 17.93 20.09 37.68
CA LYS A 266 17.96 20.01 39.15
C LYS A 266 18.13 18.57 39.65
N THR A 267 17.49 17.63 38.97
CA THR A 267 17.60 16.20 39.32
C THR A 267 18.98 15.66 38.96
N GLU A 268 19.51 16.02 37.78
CA GLU A 268 20.87 15.69 37.37
C GLU A 268 21.91 16.23 38.36
N ALA A 269 21.79 17.48 38.80
CA ALA A 269 22.67 18.08 39.81
C ALA A 269 22.66 17.29 41.14
N ARG A 270 21.46 16.88 41.61
CA ARG A 270 21.34 16.05 42.82
C ARG A 270 22.01 14.69 42.65
N VAL A 271 21.84 14.05 41.50
CA VAL A 271 22.48 12.77 41.17
C VAL A 271 24.00 12.93 41.14
N LEU A 272 24.54 13.96 40.48
CA LEU A 272 25.99 14.23 40.45
C LEU A 272 26.58 14.42 41.84
N LEU A 273 25.91 15.18 42.71
CA LEU A 273 26.34 15.35 44.11
C LEU A 273 26.36 14.02 44.87
N SER A 274 25.38 13.14 44.65
CA SER A 274 25.36 11.80 45.26
C SER A 274 26.50 10.90 44.74
N LEU A 275 26.82 10.98 43.45
CA LEU A 275 27.93 10.25 42.84
C LEU A 275 29.29 10.73 43.35
N MET A 276 29.46 12.05 43.51
CA MET A 276 30.67 12.64 44.11
C MET A 276 30.88 12.12 45.55
N LYS A 277 29.82 12.11 46.39
CA LYS A 277 29.88 11.56 47.75
C LYS A 277 30.23 10.08 47.75
N LYS A 278 29.60 9.28 46.86
CA LYS A 278 29.89 7.85 46.74
C LYS A 278 31.35 7.60 46.32
N ALA A 279 31.86 8.33 45.34
CA ALA A 279 33.25 8.23 44.90
C ALA A 279 34.25 8.60 46.02
N GLN A 280 33.94 9.61 46.84
CA GLN A 280 34.73 9.97 48.03
C GLN A 280 34.76 8.83 49.04
N VAL A 281 33.61 8.24 49.37
CA VAL A 281 33.53 7.09 50.29
C VAL A 281 34.32 5.90 49.75
N GLU A 282 34.17 5.58 48.46
CA GLU A 282 34.89 4.49 47.80
C GLU A 282 36.41 4.68 47.86
N ARG A 283 36.88 5.91 47.63
CA ARG A 283 38.31 6.26 47.66
C ARG A 283 38.89 6.27 49.07
N PHE A 284 38.25 6.98 50.01
CA PHE A 284 38.84 7.28 51.32
C PHE A 284 38.51 6.24 52.40
N LYS A 285 37.35 5.59 52.35
CA LYS A 285 36.98 4.57 53.34
C LYS A 285 37.33 3.17 52.90
N SER A 286 36.99 2.82 51.65
CA SER A 286 37.16 1.45 51.17
C SER A 286 38.43 1.20 50.36
N ASN A 287 39.15 2.26 49.97
CA ASN A 287 40.33 2.22 49.10
C ASN A 287 40.13 1.41 47.80
N LYS A 288 38.88 1.28 47.33
CA LYS A 288 38.49 0.46 46.15
C LYS A 288 38.82 1.11 44.81
N VAL A 289 39.15 2.40 44.79
CA VAL A 289 39.37 3.19 43.58
C VAL A 289 40.74 3.86 43.66
N SER A 290 41.55 3.77 42.59
CA SER A 290 42.86 4.42 42.52
C SER A 290 42.74 5.95 42.51
N LYS A 291 43.78 6.65 42.98
CA LYS A 291 43.80 8.13 43.06
C LYS A 291 43.47 8.78 41.71
N LEU A 292 44.10 8.28 40.65
CA LEU A 292 43.93 8.80 39.29
C LEU A 292 42.47 8.66 38.81
N VAL A 293 41.85 7.49 39.01
CA VAL A 293 40.45 7.25 38.60
C VAL A 293 39.49 8.14 39.39
N TYR A 294 39.75 8.33 40.69
CA TYR A 294 38.99 9.24 41.53
C TYR A 294 39.07 10.70 41.02
N GLU A 295 40.28 11.20 40.76
CA GLU A 295 40.48 12.58 40.27
C GLU A 295 39.78 12.81 38.93
N ILE A 296 39.86 11.86 37.99
CA ILE A 296 39.17 11.93 36.70
C ILE A 296 37.65 11.99 36.89
N ARG A 297 37.07 11.13 37.74
CA ARG A 297 35.62 11.12 38.02
C ARG A 297 35.18 12.44 38.66
N MET A 298 35.90 12.92 39.67
CA MET A 298 35.59 14.15 40.37
C MET A 298 35.62 15.36 39.44
N LYS A 299 36.66 15.47 38.60
CA LYS A 299 36.78 16.53 37.60
C LYS A 299 35.59 16.53 36.64
N LYS A 300 35.21 15.36 36.10
CA LYS A 300 34.06 15.24 35.18
C LYS A 300 32.73 15.61 35.84
N TYR A 301 32.52 15.21 37.10
CA TYR A 301 31.32 15.58 37.86
C TYR A 301 31.26 17.07 38.17
N GLU A 302 32.39 17.67 38.53
CA GLU A 302 32.50 19.09 38.83
C GLU A 302 32.25 19.96 37.59
N GLU A 303 32.87 19.63 36.46
CA GLU A 303 32.67 20.32 35.18
C GLU A 303 31.18 20.31 34.76
N ARG A 304 30.53 19.14 34.86
CA ARG A 304 29.09 19.03 34.53
C ARG A 304 28.22 19.81 35.51
N LEU A 305 28.54 19.78 36.80
CA LEU A 305 27.82 20.52 37.83
C LEU A 305 27.96 22.03 37.64
N GLN A 306 29.16 22.52 37.28
CA GLN A 306 29.39 23.93 36.96
C GLN A 306 28.58 24.37 35.74
N LYS A 307 28.53 23.55 34.68
CA LYS A 307 27.68 23.83 33.51
C LYS A 307 26.20 23.92 33.88
N ILE A 308 25.69 22.97 34.68
CA ILE A 308 24.30 23.02 35.17
C ILE A 308 24.07 24.29 36.00
N LYS A 309 24.99 24.65 36.92
CA LYS A 309 24.88 25.87 37.73
C LYS A 309 24.88 27.16 36.89
N GLY A 310 25.57 27.18 35.76
CA GLY A 310 25.57 28.31 34.83
C GLY A 310 24.28 28.42 34.01
N GLU A 311 23.74 27.29 33.52
CA GLU A 311 22.54 27.29 32.65
C GLU A 311 21.22 27.43 33.43
N LEU A 312 21.15 26.87 34.64
CA LEU A 312 19.94 26.82 35.47
C LEU A 312 19.35 28.21 35.78
N PRO A 313 20.11 29.25 36.21
CA PRO A 313 19.54 30.56 36.45
C PRO A 313 18.96 31.20 35.19
N ILE A 314 19.59 30.98 34.03
CA ILE A 314 19.11 31.51 32.73
C ILE A 314 17.74 30.88 32.39
N LEU A 315 17.60 29.57 32.58
CA LEU A 315 16.35 28.85 32.30
C LEU A 315 15.25 29.17 33.31
N GLU A 316 15.60 29.37 34.59
CA GLU A 316 14.64 29.81 35.62
C GLU A 316 14.13 31.22 35.36
N GLU A 317 15.01 32.11 34.92
CA GLU A 317 14.65 33.48 34.55
C GLU A 317 13.75 33.49 33.31
N GLU A 318 14.12 32.72 32.27
CA GLU A 318 13.30 32.56 31.06
C GLU A 318 11.91 31.96 31.36
N LEU A 319 11.84 31.00 32.28
CA LEU A 319 10.59 30.41 32.75
C LEU A 319 9.72 31.41 33.52
N SER A 320 10.34 32.28 34.32
CA SER A 320 9.65 33.32 35.10
C SER A 320 9.02 34.41 34.23
N GLY A 321 9.46 34.53 32.97
CA GLY A 321 8.99 35.56 32.04
C GLY A 321 9.42 36.98 32.40
N LYS A 322 10.32 37.16 33.38
CA LYS A 322 10.92 38.46 33.68
C LYS A 322 12.01 38.73 32.64
N LYS A 323 11.92 39.88 31.96
CA LYS A 323 12.99 40.33 31.04
C LYS A 323 14.25 40.58 31.86
N VAL A 324 15.33 39.87 31.52
CA VAL A 324 16.65 40.03 32.14
C VAL A 324 17.10 41.48 32.01
N LYS A 325 17.27 42.19 33.12
CA LYS A 325 18.17 43.36 33.12
C LYS A 325 19.56 42.76 32.89
N LYS A 326 20.19 43.01 31.74
CA LYS A 326 21.55 42.55 31.39
C LYS A 326 22.56 42.99 32.47
N GLY A 327 22.58 42.29 33.59
CA GLY A 327 23.64 42.35 34.57
C GLY A 327 24.83 41.66 33.94
N LYS A 328 25.94 42.39 33.83
CA LYS A 328 27.20 41.91 33.25
C LYS A 328 27.45 40.48 33.74
N ALA A 329 27.37 39.51 32.83
CA ALA A 329 27.76 38.14 33.13
C ALA A 329 29.15 38.20 33.78
N PRO A 330 29.40 37.48 34.88
CA PRO A 330 30.76 37.33 35.38
C PRO A 330 31.56 36.70 34.25
N VAL A 331 32.35 37.52 33.56
CA VAL A 331 33.24 37.09 32.49
C VAL A 331 34.11 35.99 33.08
N ASP A 332 33.98 34.79 32.51
CA ASP A 332 34.67 33.58 32.91
C ASP A 332 36.16 33.85 33.12
N LYS A 333 36.57 33.91 34.39
CA LYS A 333 37.98 33.89 34.82
C LYS A 333 38.60 32.49 34.67
N TYR A 334 37.92 31.55 34.01
CA TYR A 334 38.35 30.18 33.78
C TYR A 334 38.66 29.87 32.31
N LYS A 335 39.15 30.86 31.53
CA LYS A 335 39.97 30.53 30.36
C LYS A 335 41.25 29.86 30.85
N GLY A 336 41.32 28.55 30.61
CA GLY A 336 42.23 27.62 31.24
C GLY A 336 43.70 27.94 31.08
N LYS A 337 44.40 27.81 32.21
CA LYS A 337 45.77 27.31 32.25
C LYS A 337 45.72 25.84 31.82
N LEU A 338 45.73 25.60 30.50
CA LEU A 338 46.00 24.28 29.94
C LEU A 338 47.41 23.88 30.42
N ILE A 339 47.47 22.97 31.38
CA ILE A 339 48.72 22.29 31.73
C ILE A 339 49.06 21.44 30.51
N VAL A 340 49.90 21.99 29.64
CA VAL A 340 50.62 21.25 28.60
C VAL A 340 51.54 20.29 29.35
N GLY A 341 51.08 19.05 29.52
CA GLY A 341 51.92 17.95 29.94
C GLY A 341 52.94 17.69 28.85
N ALA A 342 54.14 18.27 29.00
CA ALA A 342 55.30 17.99 28.17
C ALA A 342 55.59 16.49 28.21
N GLY A 343 55.22 15.79 27.13
CA GLY A 343 55.66 14.43 26.87
C GLY A 343 57.18 14.42 26.71
N LYS A 344 57.89 13.92 27.72
CA LYS A 344 59.33 13.60 27.60
C LYS A 344 59.47 12.45 26.62
N SER A 345 59.93 12.78 25.42
CA SER A 345 60.48 11.87 24.41
C SER A 345 61.59 11.00 25.03
N ARG A 346 61.35 9.68 25.11
CA ARG A 346 62.40 8.69 25.38
C ARG A 346 63.22 8.53 24.10
N LYS A 347 64.46 9.01 24.12
CA LYS A 347 65.47 8.67 23.12
C LYS A 347 65.73 7.16 23.18
N SER A 348 65.37 6.46 22.10
CA SER A 348 65.91 5.15 21.73
C SER A 348 67.40 5.32 21.42
N LYS A 349 68.27 4.76 22.26
CA LYS A 349 69.70 4.62 21.99
C LYS A 349 69.91 3.33 21.20
N LYS A 350 70.30 3.45 19.93
CA LYS A 350 70.92 2.39 19.13
C LYS A 350 72.43 2.47 19.30
N VAL A 351 73.06 1.30 19.21
CA VAL A 351 74.50 0.96 19.24
C VAL A 351 75.10 0.88 20.64
#